data_AF-A0A6N7GPX6-F1
#
_entry.id   AF-A0A6N7GPX6-F1
#
_cell.length_a   1.000
_cell.length_b   1.000
_cell.length_c   1.000
_cell.angle_alpha   90.00
_cell.angle_beta   90.00
_cell.angle_gamma   90.00
#
_symmetry.space_group_name_H-M   'P 1'
#
loop_
_entity.id
_entity.type
_entity.pdbx_description
1 polymer ?
#
loop_
_entity_poly.entity_id
_entity_poly.type
_entity_poly.pdbx_seq_one_letter_code
_entity_poly.pdbx_strand_id
1 'polypeptide(L)' 'MARPPSDMLAFNVEYEDGRTIVMLVNRHNLRGVYGLARIIARERQEKGELPEGKIKSVTPSRHPHG' A
#
# COMPACT_ATOMS: atom_id res chain seq x y z
N MET A 1 -14.15 -16.29 -2.27
CA MET A 1 -13.12 -15.24 -2.09
C MET A 1 -13.44 -14.50 -0.81
N ALA A 2 -12.60 -14.61 0.22
CA ALA A 2 -12.84 -13.95 1.51
C ALA A 2 -12.71 -12.42 1.33
N ARG A 3 -13.67 -11.64 1.84
CA ARG A 3 -13.52 -10.19 1.91
C ARG A 3 -12.28 -9.88 2.78
N PRO A 4 -11.44 -8.91 2.40
CA PRO A 4 -10.47 -8.38 3.34
C PRO A 4 -11.23 -7.96 4.62
N PRO A 5 -10.66 -8.17 5.82
CA PRO A 5 -11.20 -7.59 7.04
C PRO A 5 -11.51 -6.10 6.80
N SER A 6 -12.65 -5.62 7.30
CA SER A 6 -13.17 -4.25 7.07
C SER A 6 -12.16 -3.14 7.37
N ASP A 7 -11.11 -3.46 8.10
CA ASP A 7 -10.06 -2.53 8.52
C ASP A 7 -8.84 -2.53 7.60
N MET A 8 -8.83 -3.29 6.49
CA MET A 8 -7.73 -3.26 5.52
C MET A 8 -8.04 -2.31 4.36
N LEU A 9 -7.10 -1.39 4.11
CA LEU A 9 -7.12 -0.49 2.96
C LEU A 9 -6.10 -0.94 1.93
N ALA A 10 -6.52 -0.98 0.66
CA ALA A 10 -5.65 -1.29 -0.46
C ALA A 10 -4.97 -0.01 -0.99
N PHE A 11 -3.68 -0.13 -1.27
CA PHE A 11 -2.86 0.91 -1.86
C PHE A 11 -2.12 0.36 -3.06
N ASN A 12 -2.15 1.10 -4.16
CA ASN A 12 -1.31 0.83 -5.32
C ASN A 12 0.05 1.49 -5.09
N VAL A 13 1.11 0.69 -5.14
CA VAL A 13 2.50 1.14 -5.11
C VAL A 13 3.03 1.05 -6.54
N GLU A 14 3.24 2.20 -7.16
CA GLU A 14 3.80 2.33 -8.50
C GLU A 14 5.31 2.57 -8.40
N TYR A 15 6.07 1.83 -9.19
CA TYR A 15 7.51 1.93 -9.30
C TYR A 15 7.91 2.72 -10.55
N GLU A 16 9.12 3.28 -10.56
CA GLU A 16 9.66 4.00 -11.72
C GLU A 16 9.83 3.08 -12.95
N ASP A 17 10.00 1.77 -12.76
CA ASP A 17 10.10 0.78 -13.83
C ASP A 17 8.74 0.41 -14.47
N GLY A 18 7.66 1.06 -14.02
CA GLY A 18 6.30 0.84 -14.49
C GLY A 18 5.56 -0.31 -13.80
N ARG A 19 6.21 -1.04 -12.89
CA ARG A 19 5.53 -2.07 -12.08
C ARG A 19 4.56 -1.41 -11.11
N THR A 20 3.40 -2.03 -10.93
CA THR A 20 2.45 -1.65 -9.89
C THR A 20 2.09 -2.87 -9.08
N ILE A 21 2.16 -2.74 -7.75
CA ILE A 21 1.74 -3.80 -6.84
C ILE A 21 0.69 -3.27 -5.87
N VAL A 22 -0.11 -4.18 -5.34
CA VAL A 22 -1.13 -3.86 -4.34
C VAL A 22 -0.60 -4.19 -2.96
N MET A 23 -0.63 -3.20 -2.08
CA MET A 23 -0.28 -3.30 -0.68
C MET A 23 -1.57 -3.18 0.15
N LEU A 24 -1.79 -4.13 1.05
CA LEU A 24 -2.84 -4.02 2.06
C LEU A 24 -2.25 -3.45 3.35
N VAL A 25 -2.87 -2.39 3.86
CA VAL A 25 -2.48 -1.72 5.10
C VAL A 25 -3.68 -1.69 6.05
N ASN A 26 -3.46 -2.06 7.30
CA ASN A 26 -4.48 -1.90 8.33
C ASN A 26 -4.73 -0.40 8.57
N ARG A 27 -5.99 0.04 8.48
CA ARG A 27 -6.45 1.41 8.70
C ARG A 27 -6.02 1.96 10.06
N HIS A 28 -5.92 1.12 11.08
CA HIS A 28 -5.41 1.51 12.40
C HIS A 28 -3.96 2.00 12.35
N ASN A 29 -3.13 1.43 11.46
CA ASN A 29 -1.73 1.83 11.29
C ASN A 29 -1.60 3.18 10.58
N LEU A 30 -2.60 3.58 9.80
CA LEU A 30 -2.59 4.84 9.08
C LEU A 30 -3.03 6.02 9.95
N ARG A 31 -3.70 5.81 11.09
CA ARG A 31 -4.24 6.89 11.96
C ARG A 31 -4.95 8.03 11.18
N GLY A 32 -5.56 7.71 10.03
CA GLY A 32 -6.21 8.69 9.14
C GLY A 32 -5.27 9.48 8.21
N VAL A 33 -3.97 9.23 8.25
CA VAL A 33 -2.94 9.92 7.45
C VAL A 33 -2.49 9.02 6.29
N TYR A 34 -3.03 9.26 5.10
CA TYR A 34 -2.63 8.53 3.88
C TYR A 34 -1.14 8.67 3.55
N GLY A 35 -0.47 9.73 4.03
CA GLY A 35 0.99 9.91 3.89
C GLY A 35 1.82 8.80 4.54
N LEU A 36 1.27 8.09 5.54
CA LEU A 36 1.95 6.97 6.19
C LEU A 36 2.04 5.73 5.29
N ALA A 37 1.17 5.59 4.29
CA ALA A 37 1.21 4.46 3.36
C ALA A 37 2.55 4.41 2.59
N ARG A 38 3.15 5.58 2.30
CA ARG A 38 4.46 5.65 1.63
C ARG A 38 5.60 5.19 2.55
N ILE A 39 5.52 5.52 3.83
CA ILE A 39 6.50 5.08 4.83
C ILE A 39 6.40 3.56 5.00
N ILE A 40 5.19 3.04 5.14
CA ILE A 40 4.93 1.60 5.26
C ILE A 40 5.44 0.85 4.02
N ALA A 41 5.19 1.36 2.81
CA ALA A 41 5.72 0.75 1.59
C ALA A 41 7.25 0.68 1.61
N ARG A 42 7.92 1.76 2.03
CA ARG A 42 9.38 1.78 2.15
C ARG A 42 9.90 0.81 3.22
N GLU A 43 9.30 0.79 4.41
CA GLU A 43 9.68 -0.15 5.48
C GLU A 43 9.51 -1.60 5.05
N ARG A 44 8.43 -1.91 4.31
CA ARG A 44 8.20 -3.25 3.78
C ARG A 44 9.21 -3.62 2.68
N GLN A 45 9.62 -2.65 1.86
CA GLN A 45 10.71 -2.85 0.91
C GLN A 45 12.04 -3.13 1.63
N GLU A 46 12.37 -2.37 2.67
CA GLU A 46 13.58 -2.58 3.50
C GLU A 46 13.59 -3.96 4.19
N LYS A 47 12.42 -4.53 4.47
CA LYS A 47 12.23 -5.89 5.00
C LYS A 47 12.20 -6.99 3.93
N GLY A 48 12.23 -6.63 2.64
CA GLY A 48 12.08 -7.57 1.53
C GLY A 48 10.65 -8.09 1.31
N GLU A 49 9.65 -7.48 1.93
CA GLU A 49 8.23 -7.80 1.73
C GLU A 49 7.65 -7.16 0.47
N LEU A 50 8.24 -6.05 0.01
CA LEU A 50 7.96 -5.45 -1.30
C LEU A 50 9.18 -5.58 -2.22
N PRO A 51 8.96 -5.72 -3.55
CA PRO A 51 10.03 -5.70 -4.54
C PRO A 51 10.95 -4.49 -4.36
N GLU A 52 12.24 -4.73 -4.59
CA GLU A 52 13.22 -3.66 -4.73
C GLU A 52 12.89 -2.78 -5.95
N GLY A 53 13.20 -1.49 -5.83
CA GLY A 53 12.96 -0.49 -6.87
C GLY A 53 12.70 0.90 -6.29
N LYS A 54 12.67 1.91 -7.15
CA LYS A 54 12.26 3.27 -6.73
C LYS A 54 10.75 3.37 -6.76
N ILE A 55 10.15 3.55 -5.58
CA ILE A 55 8.71 3.83 -5.46
C ILE A 55 8.45 5.25 -5.98
N LYS A 56 7.74 5.32 -7.10
CA LYS A 56 7.31 6.55 -7.77
C LYS A 56 6.11 7.15 -7.05
N SER A 57 5.07 6.35 -6.80
CA SER A 57 3.82 6.82 -6.18
C SER A 57 3.17 5.76 -5.30
N VAL A 58 2.45 6.20 -4.26
CA VAL A 58 1.59 5.34 -3.44
C VAL A 58 0.23 6.01 -3.37
N THR A 59 -0.79 5.36 -3.91
CA THR A 59 -2.16 5.90 -3.96
C THR A 59 -3.15 4.90 -3.40
N PRO A 60 -4.21 5.34 -2.69
CA PRO A 60 -5.29 4.45 -2.32
C PRO A 60 -5.86 3.81 -3.59
N SER A 61 -5.96 2.49 -3.61
CA SER A 61 -6.65 1.81 -4.70
C SER A 61 -8.10 2.30 -4.66
N ARG A 62 -8.59 2.91 -5.75
CA ARG A 62 -9.97 3.46 -5.86
C ARG A 62 -11.03 2.35 -5.91
N HIS A 63 -10.88 1.29 -5.13
CA HIS A 63 -11.98 0.41 -4.80
C HIS A 63 -12.58 0.88 -3.48
N PRO A 64 -13.66 1.70 -3.53
CA PRO A 64 -14.51 1.83 -2.38
C PRO A 64 -15.14 0.45 -2.19
N HIS A 65 -14.61 -0.34 -1.26
CA HIS A 65 -15.41 -1.39 -0.66
C HIS A 65 -16.49 -0.69 0.16
N GLY A 66 -17.58 -0.34 -0.52
CA GLY A 66 -18.86 0.02 0.10
C GLY A 66 -19.52 -1.18 0.76
#